data_AF-A0A2M7XUT1-F1
#
_entry.id   AF-A0A2M7XUT1-F1
#
_cell.length_a   1.000
_cell.length_b   1.000
_cell.length_c   1.000
_cell.angle_alpha   90.00
_cell.angle_beta   90.00
_cell.angle_gamma   90.00
#
_symmetry.space_group_name_H-M   'P 1'
#
loop_
_entity.id
_entity.type
_entity.pdbx_description
1 polymer ?
#
loop_
_entity_poly.entity_id
_entity_poly.type
_entity_poly.pdbx_seq_one_letter_code
_entity_poly.pdbx_strand_id
1 'polypeptide(L)'
;MNFKINNWRVLISIIFSVFIFVNCAGKARKPAPKPIGQISPHFEISLRLADSLWANRTDPDNALDALYAYEYLAQKDSTNLPIWSKLVHAYYFYAEYIQSQNQVRRDSLFGIGYNITREMLKRSKPYQSVMVTAGDPLLALKSLESPYEQILYWGTACLAQWSATKGEIVQRGQRKWIFAALNQIHDLDSTFYFGGYDRFMGALLCVDPAA
;
A
#
# COMPACT_ATOMS: atom_id res chain seq x y z
N MET A 1 26.75 -18.67 -91.31
CA MET A 1 27.64 -18.69 -90.13
C MET A 1 27.08 -17.68 -89.14
N ASN A 2 26.51 -18.13 -88.02
CA ASN A 2 27.22 -18.28 -86.73
C ASN A 2 27.68 -16.90 -86.22
N PHE A 3 27.33 -16.36 -85.04
CA PHE A 3 27.15 -16.97 -83.73
C PHE A 3 26.56 -15.92 -82.74
N LYS A 4 25.98 -16.42 -81.63
CA LYS A 4 25.52 -15.70 -80.42
C LYS A 4 26.58 -14.82 -79.73
N ILE A 5 26.13 -13.97 -78.80
CA ILE A 5 26.60 -13.71 -77.39
C ILE A 5 26.25 -12.24 -77.06
N ASN A 6 25.27 -11.90 -76.23
CA ASN A 6 25.04 -12.08 -74.78
C ASN A 6 25.94 -11.21 -73.87
N ASN A 7 25.25 -10.32 -73.14
CA ASN A 7 25.56 -9.68 -71.86
C ASN A 7 26.84 -8.85 -71.73
N TRP A 8 26.70 -7.67 -71.10
CA TRP A 8 27.44 -7.29 -69.88
C TRP A 8 27.36 -5.77 -69.63
N ARG A 9 26.75 -5.42 -68.48
CA ARG A 9 26.94 -4.21 -67.66
C ARG A 9 26.16 -2.91 -67.91
N VAL A 10 25.81 -2.36 -66.74
CA VAL A 10 25.51 -0.98 -66.35
C VAL A 10 24.06 -0.52 -66.53
N LEU A 11 23.33 -0.51 -65.40
CA LEU A 11 22.54 0.61 -64.85
C LEU A 11 21.73 0.02 -63.67
N ILE A 12 22.26 -0.02 -62.45
CA ILE A 12 22.22 1.08 -61.46
C ILE A 12 20.78 1.53 -61.16
N SER A 13 20.24 0.93 -60.08
CA SER A 13 19.66 1.61 -58.93
C SER A 13 18.14 1.85 -58.85
N ILE A 14 17.69 1.74 -57.59
CA ILE A 14 16.53 2.36 -56.92
C ILE A 14 15.30 1.43 -56.69
N ILE A 15 14.91 1.40 -55.39
CA ILE A 15 13.63 1.00 -54.75
C ILE A 15 13.56 -0.47 -54.27
N PHE A 16 14.16 -0.82 -53.12
CA PHE A 16 13.62 -0.68 -51.75
C PHE A 16 12.35 -1.51 -51.45
N SER A 17 12.60 -2.76 -51.06
CA SER A 17 12.00 -3.49 -49.93
C SER A 17 10.54 -3.19 -49.53
N VAL A 18 9.65 -4.16 -49.76
CA VAL A 18 8.49 -4.40 -48.88
C VAL A 18 8.48 -5.87 -48.47
N PHE A 19 9.09 -6.14 -47.32
CA PHE A 19 8.88 -7.36 -46.54
C PHE A 19 7.47 -7.30 -45.93
N ILE A 20 6.58 -8.19 -46.37
CA ILE A 20 5.28 -8.41 -45.71
C ILE A 20 5.52 -9.33 -44.52
N PHE A 21 5.79 -8.74 -43.36
CA PHE A 21 5.68 -9.45 -42.08
C PHE A 21 4.21 -9.53 -41.67
N VAL A 22 3.69 -10.75 -41.71
CA VAL A 22 2.47 -11.16 -41.01
C VAL A 22 2.68 -10.90 -39.53
N ASN A 23 1.97 -9.92 -38.98
CA ASN A 23 1.93 -9.68 -37.55
C ASN A 23 0.48 -9.88 -37.08
N CYS A 24 0.17 -11.10 -36.64
CA CYS A 24 -0.95 -11.38 -35.76
C CYS A 24 -0.64 -10.80 -34.37
N ALA A 25 -0.80 -9.49 -34.22
CA ALA A 25 -0.82 -8.85 -32.91
C ALA A 25 -2.29 -8.60 -32.54
N GLY A 26 -2.90 -9.61 -31.92
CA GLY A 26 -4.12 -9.42 -31.14
C GLY A 26 -3.83 -8.45 -29.99
N LYS A 27 -3.97 -7.15 -30.26
CA LYS A 27 -3.99 -6.13 -29.21
C LYS A 27 -5.22 -6.40 -28.36
N ALA A 28 -5.01 -6.96 -27.18
CA ALA A 28 -5.98 -6.87 -26.10
C ALA A 28 -6.34 -5.38 -25.95
N ARG A 29 -7.58 -5.03 -26.31
CA ARG A 29 -8.11 -3.69 -26.05
C ARG A 29 -8.01 -3.48 -24.55
N LYS A 30 -7.21 -2.50 -24.10
CA LYS A 30 -7.38 -1.95 -22.76
C LYS A 30 -8.85 -1.54 -22.65
N PRO A 31 -9.60 -1.97 -21.61
CA PRO A 31 -10.95 -1.48 -21.42
C PRO A 31 -10.88 0.05 -21.36
N ALA A 32 -11.83 0.71 -22.02
CA ALA A 32 -11.95 2.16 -21.96
C ALA A 32 -12.00 2.61 -20.50
N PRO A 33 -11.39 3.76 -20.13
CA PRO A 33 -11.58 4.31 -18.80
C PRO A 33 -13.09 4.48 -18.57
N LYS A 34 -13.61 3.80 -17.54
CA LYS A 34 -15.01 3.96 -17.12
C LYS A 34 -15.26 5.45 -16.90
N PRO A 35 -16.30 6.05 -17.51
CA PRO A 35 -16.65 7.42 -17.20
C PRO A 35 -16.93 7.54 -15.70
N ILE A 36 -16.22 8.46 -15.06
CA ILE A 36 -16.44 8.85 -13.68
C ILE A 36 -17.82 9.51 -13.63
N GLY A 37 -18.73 8.91 -12.87
CA GLY A 37 -20.05 9.47 -12.64
C GLY A 37 -21.19 8.67 -13.26
N GLN A 38 -21.41 7.45 -12.75
CA GLN A 38 -22.73 6.86 -12.58
C GLN A 38 -22.59 5.67 -11.64
N ILE A 39 -22.55 5.96 -10.33
CA ILE A 39 -22.83 4.96 -9.31
C ILE A 39 -24.30 4.59 -9.52
N SER A 40 -24.56 3.32 -9.83
CA SER A 40 -25.93 2.80 -9.96
C SER A 40 -26.75 3.15 -8.71
N PRO A 41 -28.03 3.53 -8.85
CA PRO A 41 -28.83 3.94 -7.71
C PRO A 41 -28.98 2.74 -6.75
N HIS A 42 -28.56 2.93 -5.50
CA HIS A 42 -28.47 1.92 -4.43
C HIS A 42 -27.42 0.80 -4.61
N PHE A 43 -26.16 1.16 -4.88
CA PHE A 43 -25.07 0.27 -4.47
C PHE A 43 -24.76 0.49 -2.99
N GLU A 44 -25.31 -0.37 -2.13
CA GLU A 44 -25.03 -0.32 -0.69
C GLU A 44 -23.58 -0.76 -0.42
N ILE A 45 -22.72 0.20 -0.08
CA ILE A 45 -21.36 -0.09 0.38
C ILE A 45 -21.50 -0.81 1.73
N SER A 46 -21.24 -2.11 1.72
CA SER A 46 -21.30 -3.00 2.87
C SER A 46 -19.93 -3.57 3.20
N LEU A 47 -19.73 -4.03 4.44
CA LEU A 47 -18.48 -4.67 4.85
C LEU A 47 -18.17 -5.91 4.00
N ARG A 48 -19.19 -6.70 3.65
CA ARG A 48 -19.03 -7.88 2.78
C ARG A 48 -18.47 -7.51 1.40
N LEU A 49 -18.95 -6.42 0.82
CA LEU A 49 -18.43 -5.92 -0.44
C LEU A 49 -16.98 -5.46 -0.30
N ALA A 50 -16.68 -4.64 0.72
CA ALA A 50 -15.33 -4.14 0.97
C ALA A 50 -14.33 -5.30 1.14
N ASP A 51 -14.72 -6.32 1.91
CA ASP A 51 -13.92 -7.54 2.13
C ASP A 51 -13.75 -8.35 0.84
N SER A 52 -14.78 -8.42 -0.02
CA SER A 52 -14.70 -9.09 -1.33
C SER A 52 -13.75 -8.37 -2.30
N LEU A 53 -13.79 -7.04 -2.35
CA LEU A 53 -12.85 -6.24 -3.14
C LEU A 53 -11.42 -6.43 -2.60
N TRP A 54 -11.27 -6.40 -1.28
CA TRP A 54 -9.99 -6.61 -0.60
C TRP A 54 -9.40 -8.01 -0.83
N ALA A 55 -10.24 -9.04 -0.90
CA ALA A 55 -9.80 -10.40 -1.24
C ALA A 55 -9.16 -10.45 -2.64
N ASN A 56 -9.61 -9.59 -3.56
CA ASN A 56 -9.13 -9.48 -4.94
C ASN A 56 -8.18 -8.28 -5.16
N ARG A 57 -7.57 -7.76 -4.10
CA ARG A 57 -6.68 -6.56 -4.11
C ARG A 57 -5.41 -6.66 -4.94
N THR A 58 -5.09 -7.83 -5.50
CA THR A 58 -3.99 -7.95 -6.48
C THR A 58 -4.31 -7.21 -7.76
N ASP A 59 -5.59 -7.00 -8.06
CA ASP A 59 -6.05 -6.07 -9.07
C ASP A 59 -6.03 -4.62 -8.50
N PRO A 60 -5.35 -3.67 -9.15
CA PRO A 60 -5.23 -2.29 -8.67
C PRO A 60 -6.58 -1.56 -8.48
N ASP A 61 -7.56 -1.82 -9.33
CA ASP A 61 -8.88 -1.17 -9.25
C ASP A 61 -9.64 -1.73 -8.04
N ASN A 62 -9.59 -3.05 -7.81
CA ASN A 62 -10.18 -3.66 -6.62
C ASN A 62 -9.53 -3.16 -5.32
N ALA A 63 -8.20 -2.95 -5.30
CA ALA A 63 -7.50 -2.43 -4.14
C ALA A 63 -7.93 -0.98 -3.82
N LEU A 64 -8.11 -0.15 -4.86
CA LEU A 64 -8.59 1.21 -4.72
C LEU A 64 -10.05 1.26 -4.25
N ASP A 65 -10.92 0.46 -4.87
CA ASP A 65 -12.33 0.38 -4.50
C ASP A 65 -12.52 -0.16 -3.07
N ALA A 66 -11.69 -1.13 -2.64
CA ALA A 66 -11.68 -1.62 -1.26
C ALA A 66 -11.28 -0.51 -0.28
N LEU A 67 -10.25 0.28 -0.60
CA LEU A 67 -9.81 1.41 0.22
C LEU A 67 -10.95 2.41 0.40
N TYR A 68 -11.62 2.82 -0.69
CA TYR A 68 -12.75 3.74 -0.64
C TYR A 68 -13.96 3.16 0.12
N ALA A 69 -14.23 1.87 -0.04
CA ALA A 69 -15.29 1.21 0.71
C ALA A 69 -15.02 1.19 2.21
N TYR A 70 -13.79 0.87 2.64
CA TYR A 70 -13.42 0.94 4.06
C TYR A 70 -13.43 2.37 4.60
N GLU A 71 -13.02 3.35 3.80
CA GLU A 71 -13.08 4.77 4.18
C GLU A 71 -14.52 5.21 4.43
N TYR A 72 -15.44 4.87 3.53
CA TYR A 72 -16.87 5.13 3.71
C TYR A 72 -17.44 4.45 4.97
N LEU A 73 -17.10 3.17 5.19
CA LEU A 73 -17.60 2.42 6.34
C LEU A 73 -17.04 2.95 7.67
N ALA A 74 -15.76 3.33 7.72
CA ALA A 74 -15.12 3.99 8.86
C ALA A 74 -15.75 5.38 9.12
N GLN A 75 -16.09 6.07 8.03
CA GLN A 75 -16.96 7.26 7.94
C GLN A 75 -18.22 7.13 8.80
N LYS A 76 -18.96 6.05 8.54
CA LYS A 76 -20.30 5.78 9.06
C LYS A 76 -20.30 5.30 10.52
N ASP A 77 -19.28 4.56 10.93
CA ASP A 77 -19.10 4.12 12.31
C ASP A 77 -17.68 4.42 12.80
N SER A 78 -17.55 5.58 13.44
CA SER A 78 -16.27 6.09 13.93
C SER A 78 -15.70 5.31 15.13
N THR A 79 -16.46 4.37 15.69
CA THR A 79 -16.09 3.58 16.87
C THR A 79 -15.65 2.15 16.52
N ASN A 80 -15.93 1.70 15.30
CA ASN A 80 -15.62 0.34 14.86
C ASN A 80 -14.14 0.16 14.52
N LEU A 81 -13.33 -0.09 15.54
CA LEU A 81 -11.88 -0.28 15.44
C LEU A 81 -11.46 -1.32 14.38
N PRO A 82 -12.13 -2.47 14.21
CA PRO A 82 -11.85 -3.40 13.12
C PRO A 82 -11.92 -2.76 11.71
N ILE A 83 -12.91 -1.91 11.43
CA ILE A 83 -13.03 -1.23 10.13
C ILE A 83 -11.88 -0.24 9.94
N TRP A 84 -11.54 0.54 10.97
CA TRP A 84 -10.37 1.43 10.94
C TRP A 84 -9.06 0.67 10.72
N SER A 85 -8.92 -0.50 11.34
CA SER A 85 -7.74 -1.37 11.16
C SER A 85 -7.61 -1.86 9.72
N LYS A 86 -8.73 -2.27 9.10
CA LYS A 86 -8.78 -2.64 7.68
C LYS A 86 -8.46 -1.45 6.77
N LEU A 87 -8.95 -0.26 7.08
CA LEU A 87 -8.64 0.96 6.34
C LEU A 87 -7.15 1.30 6.36
N VAL A 88 -6.50 1.25 7.53
CA VAL A 88 -5.05 1.51 7.64
C VAL A 88 -4.24 0.46 6.87
N HIS A 89 -4.64 -0.81 6.92
CA HIS A 89 -4.02 -1.85 6.10
C HIS A 89 -4.21 -1.57 4.59
N ALA A 90 -5.38 -1.09 4.17
CA ALA A 90 -5.63 -0.72 2.79
C ALA A 90 -4.74 0.43 2.32
N TYR A 91 -4.55 1.47 3.13
CA TYR A 91 -3.59 2.53 2.84
C TYR A 91 -2.16 2.01 2.70
N TYR A 92 -1.71 1.17 3.64
CA TYR A 92 -0.38 0.56 3.58
C TYR A 92 -0.20 -0.24 2.29
N PHE A 93 -1.14 -1.14 1.98
CA PHE A 93 -1.06 -2.02 0.83
C PHE A 93 -1.07 -1.23 -0.49
N TYR A 94 -1.99 -0.26 -0.60
CA TYR A 94 -2.12 0.53 -1.82
C TYR A 94 -0.88 1.39 -2.06
N ALA A 95 -0.29 1.94 -1.00
CA ALA A 95 0.98 2.65 -1.08
C ALA A 95 2.12 1.72 -1.53
N GLU A 96 2.31 0.60 -0.83
CA GLU A 96 3.48 -0.25 -1.02
C GLU A 96 3.45 -1.02 -2.34
N TYR A 97 2.31 -1.63 -2.67
CA TYR A 97 2.23 -2.59 -3.77
C TYR A 97 1.63 -2.00 -5.05
N ILE A 98 0.71 -1.04 -4.95
CA ILE A 98 0.04 -0.46 -6.13
C ILE A 98 0.73 0.83 -6.59
N GLN A 99 1.04 1.73 -5.67
CA GLN A 99 1.68 3.02 -5.97
C GLN A 99 3.21 2.96 -5.87
N SER A 100 3.81 1.76 -5.95
CA SER A 100 5.23 1.48 -5.74
C SER A 100 6.19 2.40 -6.52
N GLN A 101 5.80 2.86 -7.71
CA GLN A 101 6.61 3.70 -8.59
C GLN A 101 6.48 5.22 -8.34
N ASN A 102 5.54 5.66 -7.49
CA ASN A 102 5.29 7.08 -7.23
C ASN A 102 5.59 7.42 -5.76
N GLN A 103 6.83 7.81 -5.49
CA GLN A 103 7.31 8.07 -4.12
C GLN A 103 6.49 9.13 -3.38
N VAL A 104 6.12 10.22 -4.03
CA VAL A 104 5.31 11.30 -3.41
C VAL A 104 3.94 10.76 -2.99
N ARG A 105 3.32 9.95 -3.84
CA ARG A 105 2.01 9.36 -3.53
C ARG A 105 2.11 8.30 -2.43
N ARG A 106 3.16 7.49 -2.42
CA ARG A 106 3.44 6.53 -1.33
C ARG A 106 3.54 7.23 0.01
N ASP A 107 4.38 8.27 0.10
CA ASP A 107 4.57 9.02 1.33
C ASP A 107 3.27 9.64 1.85
N SER A 108 2.44 10.18 0.94
CA SER A 108 1.15 10.72 1.29
C SER A 108 0.22 9.65 1.89
N LEU A 109 0.12 8.48 1.25
CA LEU A 109 -0.74 7.39 1.70
C LEU A 109 -0.28 6.79 3.03
N PHE A 110 1.03 6.58 3.21
CA PHE A 110 1.58 6.14 4.50
C PHE A 110 1.33 7.18 5.60
N GLY A 111 1.50 8.47 5.29
CA GLY A 111 1.18 9.56 6.20
C GLY A 111 -0.28 9.53 6.66
N ILE A 112 -1.21 9.30 5.73
CA ILE A 112 -2.64 9.16 6.03
C ILE A 112 -2.89 7.96 6.95
N GLY A 113 -2.37 6.77 6.60
CA GLY A 113 -2.55 5.56 7.40
C GLY A 113 -2.02 5.70 8.83
N TYR A 114 -0.84 6.31 9.00
CA TYR A 114 -0.30 6.58 10.33
C TYR A 114 -1.10 7.66 11.08
N ASN A 115 -1.56 8.72 10.40
CA ASN A 115 -2.39 9.73 11.04
C ASN A 115 -3.71 9.14 11.57
N ILE A 116 -4.39 8.29 10.78
CA ILE A 116 -5.57 7.56 11.22
C ILE A 116 -5.27 6.74 12.47
N THR A 117 -4.15 6.02 12.48
CA THR A 117 -3.72 5.23 13.64
C THR A 117 -3.61 6.11 14.88
N ARG A 118 -2.90 7.25 14.80
CA ARG A 118 -2.77 8.17 15.94
C ARG A 118 -4.12 8.67 16.45
N GLU A 119 -5.04 9.02 15.55
CA GLU A 119 -6.37 9.47 15.94
C GLU A 119 -7.18 8.37 16.62
N MET A 120 -7.04 7.12 16.19
CA MET A 120 -7.69 5.98 16.85
C MET A 120 -7.07 5.65 18.20
N LEU A 121 -5.74 5.76 18.35
CA LEU A 121 -5.07 5.63 19.65
C LEU A 121 -5.53 6.71 20.62
N LYS A 122 -5.64 7.96 20.16
CA LYS A 122 -6.18 9.07 20.96
C LYS A 122 -7.61 8.86 21.41
N ARG A 123 -8.40 7.97 20.81
CA ARG A 123 -9.77 7.62 21.25
C ARG A 123 -9.80 6.49 22.28
N SER A 124 -8.69 5.79 22.47
CA SER A 124 -8.56 4.71 23.46
C SER A 124 -8.56 5.28 24.88
N LYS A 125 -9.48 4.83 25.73
CA LYS A 125 -9.52 5.26 27.15
C LYS A 125 -8.24 4.89 27.90
N PRO A 126 -7.70 3.64 27.79
CA PRO A 126 -6.41 3.30 28.41
C PRO A 126 -5.25 4.20 27.94
N TYR A 127 -5.18 4.49 26.64
CA TYR A 127 -4.14 5.37 26.09
C TYR A 127 -4.29 6.79 26.63
N GLN A 128 -5.50 7.36 26.58
CA GLN A 128 -5.80 8.70 27.10
C GLN A 128 -5.47 8.82 28.58
N SER A 129 -5.82 7.82 29.40
CA SER A 129 -5.56 7.85 30.84
C SER A 129 -4.06 7.99 31.12
N VAL A 130 -3.22 7.22 30.43
CA VAL A 130 -1.76 7.32 30.60
C VAL A 130 -1.23 8.64 30.06
N MET A 131 -1.73 9.11 28.91
CA MET A 131 -1.35 10.43 28.38
C MET A 131 -1.67 11.58 29.34
N VAL A 132 -2.82 11.53 30.03
CA VAL A 132 -3.22 12.55 31.02
C VAL A 132 -2.35 12.48 32.27
N THR A 133 -2.05 11.28 32.77
CA THR A 133 -1.31 11.11 34.03
C THR A 133 0.20 11.27 33.87
N ALA A 134 0.79 10.74 32.80
CA ALA A 134 2.23 10.69 32.61
C ALA A 134 2.75 11.58 31.46
N GLY A 135 1.90 11.93 30.49
CA GLY A 135 2.33 12.69 29.31
C GLY A 135 3.28 11.93 28.37
N ASP A 136 3.52 10.63 28.61
CA ASP A 136 4.47 9.81 27.86
C ASP A 136 3.73 8.91 26.84
N PRO A 137 3.87 9.19 25.53
CA PRO A 137 3.24 8.37 24.49
C PRO A 137 3.80 6.95 24.40
N LEU A 138 5.06 6.71 24.79
CA LEU A 138 5.63 5.36 24.77
C LEU A 138 5.03 4.50 25.88
N LEU A 139 4.81 5.11 27.05
CA LEU A 139 4.09 4.44 28.14
C LEU A 139 2.61 4.24 27.78
N ALA A 140 1.99 5.20 27.10
CA ALA A 140 0.59 5.11 26.69
C ALA A 140 0.35 4.00 25.64
N LEU A 141 1.34 3.69 24.78
CA LEU A 141 1.25 2.52 23.91
C LEU A 141 1.10 1.23 24.72
N LYS A 142 1.81 1.11 25.86
CA LYS A 142 1.79 -0.10 26.69
C LYS A 142 0.45 -0.38 27.37
N SER A 143 -0.43 0.61 27.47
CA SER A 143 -1.77 0.43 28.03
C SER A 143 -2.80 -0.02 27.01
N LEU A 144 -2.44 -0.15 25.73
CA LEU A 144 -3.35 -0.64 24.70
C LEU A 144 -3.62 -2.13 24.90
N GLU A 145 -4.87 -2.54 24.66
CA GLU A 145 -5.32 -3.94 24.78
C GLU A 145 -5.64 -4.55 23.41
N SER A 146 -6.06 -5.83 23.41
CA SER A 146 -6.28 -6.68 22.22
C SER A 146 -7.56 -6.38 21.42
N PRO A 147 -7.86 -5.12 21.10
CA PRO A 147 -8.28 -4.94 19.71
C PRO A 147 -7.40 -3.95 18.94
N TYR A 148 -6.36 -3.40 19.57
CA TYR A 148 -5.49 -2.41 18.95
C TYR A 148 -4.31 -2.99 18.19
N GLU A 149 -3.99 -4.29 18.36
CA GLU A 149 -2.84 -4.94 17.71
C GLU A 149 -2.78 -4.70 16.20
N GLN A 150 -3.92 -4.83 15.49
CA GLN A 150 -3.95 -4.72 14.04
C GLN A 150 -3.75 -3.28 13.55
N ILE A 151 -4.46 -2.30 14.14
CA ILE A 151 -4.26 -0.90 13.75
C ILE A 151 -2.88 -0.40 14.14
N LEU A 152 -2.35 -0.86 15.29
CA LEU A 152 -1.03 -0.49 15.76
C LEU A 152 0.04 -1.07 14.82
N TYR A 153 -0.09 -2.32 14.40
CA TYR A 153 0.84 -2.95 13.46
C TYR A 153 0.86 -2.22 12.10
N TRP A 154 -0.30 -2.08 11.44
CA TRP A 154 -0.33 -1.45 10.12
C TRP A 154 -0.01 0.05 10.16
N GLY A 155 -0.40 0.73 11.24
CA GLY A 155 -0.01 2.12 11.47
C GLY A 155 1.49 2.29 11.66
N THR A 156 2.12 1.39 12.41
CA THR A 156 3.57 1.35 12.60
C THR A 156 4.29 1.03 11.29
N ALA A 157 3.73 0.12 10.48
CA ALA A 157 4.26 -0.20 9.15
C ALA A 157 4.21 1.03 8.22
N CYS A 158 3.11 1.79 8.24
CA CYS A 158 3.01 3.07 7.54
C CYS A 158 4.06 4.07 8.02
N LEU A 159 4.23 4.25 9.34
CA LEU A 159 5.23 5.16 9.89
C LEU A 159 6.64 4.76 9.47
N ALA A 160 6.99 3.47 9.59
CA ALA A 160 8.30 2.96 9.24
C ALA A 160 8.61 3.21 7.75
N GLN A 161 7.69 2.84 6.85
CA GLN A 161 7.88 3.05 5.42
C GLN A 161 7.97 4.54 5.04
N TRP A 162 7.14 5.39 5.64
CA TRP A 162 7.25 6.84 5.44
C TRP A 162 8.57 7.37 5.97
N SER A 163 9.02 6.95 7.15
CA SER A 163 10.24 7.47 7.78
C SER A 163 11.49 7.04 7.03
N ALA A 164 11.51 5.83 6.46
CA ALA A 164 12.61 5.29 5.66
C ALA A 164 12.93 6.16 4.42
N THR A 165 11.98 6.97 3.97
CA THR A 165 12.15 7.87 2.82
C THR A 165 12.63 9.26 3.24
N LYS A 166 12.81 9.49 4.55
CA LYS A 166 13.27 10.75 5.15
C LYS A 166 14.73 10.66 5.55
N GLY A 167 15.32 11.82 5.87
CA GLY A 167 16.69 11.89 6.38
C GLY A 167 16.86 11.17 7.73
N GLU A 168 18.10 10.82 8.05
CA GLU A 168 18.47 10.01 9.21
C GLU A 168 17.95 10.57 10.55
N ILE A 169 17.91 11.90 10.71
CA ILE A 169 17.38 12.56 11.92
C ILE A 169 15.92 12.18 12.15
N VAL A 170 15.11 12.17 11.08
CA VAL A 170 13.68 11.82 11.18
C VAL A 170 13.54 10.34 11.51
N GLN A 171 14.29 9.47 10.83
CA GLN A 171 14.28 8.03 11.09
C GLN A 171 14.60 7.70 12.55
N ARG A 172 15.71 8.23 13.07
CA ARG A 172 16.10 8.05 14.48
C ARG A 172 15.06 8.61 15.45
N GLY A 173 14.43 9.74 15.08
CA GLY A 173 13.36 10.34 15.88
C GLY A 173 12.12 9.44 16.03
N GLN A 174 11.81 8.59 15.05
CA GLN A 174 10.69 7.67 15.11
C GLN A 174 11.01 6.33 15.78
N ARG A 175 12.30 5.98 15.90
CA ARG A 175 12.76 4.66 16.35
C ARG A 175 12.12 4.20 17.66
N LYS A 176 12.22 5.01 18.72
CA LYS A 176 11.67 4.66 20.04
C LYS A 176 10.18 4.35 20.00
N TRP A 177 9.43 5.10 19.20
CA TRP A 177 7.99 4.88 19.04
C TRP A 177 7.72 3.57 18.29
N ILE A 178 8.43 3.31 17.19
CA ILE A 178 8.30 2.07 16.41
C ILE A 178 8.61 0.85 17.29
N PHE A 179 9.70 0.88 18.04
CA PHE A 179 10.07 -0.21 18.95
C PHE A 179 9.02 -0.42 20.05
N ALA A 180 8.54 0.66 20.68
CA ALA A 180 7.51 0.56 21.70
C ALA A 180 6.20 -0.04 21.14
N ALA A 181 5.80 0.36 19.94
CA ALA A 181 4.62 -0.18 19.27
C ALA A 181 4.79 -1.66 18.92
N LEU A 182 5.95 -2.07 18.39
CA LEU A 182 6.24 -3.46 18.06
C LEU A 182 6.28 -4.35 19.31
N ASN A 183 6.93 -3.91 20.38
CA ASN A 183 6.94 -4.63 21.65
C ASN A 183 5.51 -4.77 22.20
N GLN A 184 4.68 -3.73 22.13
CA GLN A 184 3.29 -3.86 22.54
C GLN A 184 2.51 -4.86 21.69
N ILE A 185 2.71 -4.88 20.37
CA ILE A 185 2.07 -5.88 19.50
C ILE A 185 2.48 -7.30 19.92
N HIS A 186 3.76 -7.51 20.24
CA HIS A 186 4.25 -8.80 20.71
C HIS A 186 3.69 -9.20 22.08
N ASP A 187 3.59 -8.24 23.00
CA ASP A 187 3.01 -8.46 24.33
C ASP A 187 1.50 -8.79 24.25
N LEU A 188 0.80 -8.22 23.27
CA LEU A 188 -0.62 -8.50 23.01
C LEU A 188 -0.84 -9.87 22.35
N ASP A 189 -0.11 -10.15 21.26
CA ASP A 189 -0.14 -11.44 20.56
C ASP A 189 1.20 -11.66 19.83
N SER A 190 2.03 -12.52 20.41
CA SER A 190 3.36 -12.85 19.86
C SER A 190 3.29 -13.55 18.50
N THR A 191 2.15 -14.15 18.14
CA THR A 191 1.92 -14.84 16.87
C THR A 191 1.20 -13.99 15.84
N PHE A 192 0.83 -12.75 16.22
CA PHE A 192 0.01 -11.85 15.41
C PHE A 192 0.52 -11.76 13.97
N TYR A 193 -0.40 -11.91 13.02
CA TYR A 193 -0.12 -11.79 11.60
C TYR A 193 1.15 -12.55 11.18
N PHE A 194 1.18 -13.88 11.39
CA PHE A 194 2.29 -14.76 11.00
C PHE A 194 3.65 -14.32 11.56
N GLY A 195 3.71 -14.03 12.86
CA GLY A 195 4.94 -13.52 13.50
C GLY A 195 5.33 -12.13 12.98
N GLY A 196 4.34 -11.23 12.91
CA GLY A 196 4.51 -9.86 12.42
C GLY A 196 5.61 -9.09 13.17
N TYR A 197 5.71 -9.30 14.49
CA TYR A 197 6.79 -8.72 15.30
C TYR A 197 8.18 -9.11 14.77
N ASP A 198 8.48 -10.41 14.69
CA ASP A 198 9.81 -10.89 14.32
C ASP A 198 10.22 -10.44 12.92
N ARG A 199 9.27 -10.49 11.97
CA ARG A 199 9.52 -10.06 10.59
C ARG A 199 9.80 -8.56 10.50
N PHE A 200 9.04 -7.76 11.25
CA PHE A 200 9.23 -6.31 11.26
C PHE A 200 10.53 -5.94 11.97
N MET A 201 10.78 -6.48 13.17
CA MET A 201 12.03 -6.25 13.90
C MET A 201 13.25 -6.68 13.09
N GLY A 202 13.20 -7.85 12.44
CA GLY A 202 14.28 -8.32 11.57
C GLY A 202 14.57 -7.36 10.42
N ALA A 203 13.52 -6.84 9.76
CA ALA A 203 13.68 -5.84 8.70
C ALA A 203 14.28 -4.53 9.23
N LEU A 204 13.85 -4.06 10.40
CA LEU A 204 14.33 -2.83 11.02
C LEU A 204 15.81 -2.94 11.42
N LEU A 205 16.18 -4.03 12.09
CA LEU A 205 17.54 -4.30 12.55
C LEU A 205 18.51 -4.59 11.40
N CYS A 206 18.02 -5.06 10.24
CA CYS A 206 18.85 -5.22 9.04
C CYS A 206 19.30 -3.87 8.47
N VAL A 207 18.43 -2.86 8.52
CA VAL A 207 18.73 -1.51 8.03
C VAL A 207 19.52 -0.72 9.07
N ASP A 208 19.25 -0.96 10.35
CA ASP A 208 19.80 -0.23 11.47
C ASP A 208 20.19 -1.19 12.62
N PRO A 209 21.35 -1.87 12.53
CA PRO A 209 21.75 -2.88 13.51
C PRO A 209 22.06 -2.31 14.91
N ALA A 210 22.27 -0.99 15.00
CA ALA A 210 22.53 -0.27 16.24
C ALA A 210 21.25 0.33 16.84
N ALA A 211 20.08 -0.13 16.39
CA ALA A 211 18.78 0.35 16.82
C ALA A 211 18.45 0.00 18.27
#